data_AF-A0A7R8AJW6-F1
#
_entry.id   AF-A0A7R8AJW6-F1
#
_cell.length_a   1.000
_cell.length_b   1.000
_cell.length_c   1.000
_cell.angle_alpha   90.00
_cell.angle_beta   90.00
_cell.angle_gamma   90.00
#
_symmetry.space_group_name_H-M   'P 1'
#
loop_
_entity.id
_entity.type
_entity.pdbx_description
1 polymer ?
#
loop_
_entity_poly.entity_id
_entity_poly.type
_entity_poly.pdbx_seq_one_letter_code
_entity_poly.pdbx_strand_id
1 'polypeptide(L)'
;MQLLLILVLGLLSCIVSASPLPTNDEKRDDDSYEKIYETAEEMFPGVWWHSARRTCSEEQFRALYDATSSAIGLINGMEGEVYGDEDVGLSPAWNKFFMDGRTWQAQYPEELSSMLGLYNQTKFFIENGRTEKKNKAKRQHRLAYVCGDETGYGTCENKPKTKAYVPTIPTKLENCEQCFSVAFCDPFFKSKPVVEIIDGAHWQEKDLNDPQLVSREHSLFHEWMHVDLMGQDWHISDLKNRDVKGDGFKHSVYGADLCSDYAWKHAAEGKVNYEIRENADNYAWVLSYTYYNAVFGWGI
;
A
#
# COMPACT_ATOMS: atom_id res chain seq x y z
N MET A 1 27.35 -48.62 23.03
CA MET A 1 26.00 -48.74 22.42
C MET A 1 25.47 -47.32 22.26
N GLN A 2 25.59 -46.59 21.13
CA GLN A 2 24.95 -46.82 19.81
C GLN A 2 23.43 -46.98 19.98
N LEU A 3 22.48 -46.20 19.43
CA LEU A 3 22.30 -45.30 18.27
C LEU A 3 21.24 -44.22 18.69
N LEU A 4 21.22 -42.94 18.29
CA LEU A 4 20.99 -42.30 16.98
C LEU A 4 19.64 -42.64 16.26
N LEU A 5 18.85 -41.59 15.98
CA LEU A 5 18.14 -41.29 14.69
C LEU A 5 16.58 -41.42 14.56
N ILE A 6 15.98 -40.26 14.17
CA ILE A 6 14.77 -39.92 13.35
C ILE A 6 13.34 -40.35 13.82
N LEU A 7 12.19 -39.67 13.63
CA LEU A 7 11.60 -38.65 12.71
C LEU A 7 10.53 -37.86 13.51
N VAL A 8 10.50 -36.51 13.58
CA VAL A 8 10.00 -35.54 12.58
C VAL A 8 8.81 -36.07 11.77
N LEU A 9 7.58 -35.80 12.20
CA LEU A 9 6.36 -35.79 11.36
C LEU A 9 5.20 -35.24 12.19
N GLY A 10 4.78 -34.01 11.89
CA GLY A 10 3.66 -33.38 12.58
C GLY A 10 3.40 -31.91 12.22
N LEU A 11 4.10 -31.35 11.22
CA LEU A 11 3.70 -30.09 10.58
C LEU A 11 2.94 -30.46 9.30
N LEU A 12 1.63 -30.65 9.44
CA LEU A 12 0.71 -30.63 8.30
C LEU A 12 0.77 -29.22 7.69
N SER A 13 1.60 -29.07 6.66
CA SER A 13 1.16 -28.74 5.30
C SER A 13 -0.22 -28.06 5.18
N CYS A 14 -0.35 -26.83 5.68
CA CYS A 14 -1.20 -25.86 5.00
C CYS A 14 -0.43 -25.43 3.75
N ILE A 15 -0.67 -26.18 2.68
CA ILE A 15 -0.41 -25.71 1.32
C ILE A 15 -1.22 -24.44 1.22
N VAL A 16 -0.52 -23.30 1.27
CA VAL A 16 -1.02 -22.03 0.75
C VAL A 16 -1.49 -22.38 -0.65
N SER A 17 -2.81 -22.49 -0.84
CA SER A 17 -3.41 -22.42 -2.17
C SER A 17 -3.23 -20.99 -2.61
N ALA A 18 -1.99 -20.68 -2.99
CA ALA A 18 -1.61 -19.43 -3.60
C ALA A 18 -2.52 -19.30 -4.82
N SER A 19 -3.40 -18.31 -4.81
CA SER A 19 -3.68 -17.60 -6.04
C SER A 19 -2.30 -17.32 -6.64
N PRO A 20 -2.00 -17.74 -7.88
CA PRO A 20 -0.64 -17.67 -8.38
C PRO A 20 -0.23 -16.20 -8.36
N LEU A 21 0.71 -15.86 -7.46
CA LEU A 21 1.48 -14.64 -7.59
C LEU A 21 2.08 -14.66 -9.00
N PRO A 22 2.01 -13.55 -9.76
CA PRO A 22 2.49 -13.54 -11.13
C PRO A 22 3.96 -13.98 -11.14
N THR A 23 4.21 -15.16 -11.69
CA THR A 23 5.56 -15.71 -11.81
C THR A 23 6.26 -15.01 -12.97
N ASN A 24 7.42 -14.43 -12.69
CA ASN A 24 8.39 -14.04 -13.71
C ASN A 24 8.90 -15.30 -14.42
N ASP A 25 8.22 -15.76 -15.47
CA ASP A 25 8.80 -16.50 -16.60
C ASP A 25 7.71 -16.97 -17.58
N GLU A 26 7.20 -16.02 -18.35
CA GLU A 26 6.89 -16.23 -19.77
C GLU A 26 6.86 -14.83 -20.40
N LYS A 27 7.90 -14.48 -21.17
CA LYS A 27 7.77 -13.33 -22.09
C LYS A 27 6.66 -13.68 -23.07
N ARG A 28 5.43 -13.27 -22.75
CA ARG A 28 4.32 -13.28 -23.70
C ARG A 28 4.69 -12.36 -24.86
N ASP A 29 5.01 -12.98 -25.98
CA ASP A 29 5.35 -12.35 -27.26
C ASP A 29 4.19 -11.53 -27.89
N ASP A 30 3.15 -11.14 -27.12
CA ASP A 30 1.97 -10.45 -27.63
C ASP A 30 1.23 -9.56 -26.58
N ASP A 31 1.96 -8.92 -25.67
CA ASP A 31 1.39 -7.86 -24.84
C ASP A 31 1.82 -6.49 -25.37
N SER A 32 1.27 -6.13 -26.53
CA SER A 32 1.39 -4.77 -27.06
C SER A 32 0.97 -3.75 -26.00
N TYR A 33 1.60 -2.58 -25.99
CA TYR A 33 1.29 -1.50 -25.04
C TYR A 33 -0.22 -1.19 -24.99
N GLU A 34 -0.90 -1.26 -26.14
CA GLU A 34 -2.34 -1.06 -26.24
C GLU A 34 -3.14 -2.08 -25.44
N LYS A 35 -2.76 -3.36 -25.51
CA LYS A 35 -3.46 -4.44 -24.79
C LYS A 35 -3.35 -4.28 -23.28
N ILE A 36 -2.19 -3.84 -22.78
CA ILE A 36 -2.03 -3.55 -21.34
C ILE A 36 -2.88 -2.35 -20.95
N TYR A 37 -2.91 -1.30 -21.78
CA TYR A 37 -3.78 -0.15 -21.52
C TYR A 37 -5.26 -0.54 -21.47
N GLU A 38 -5.74 -1.34 -22.43
CA GLU A 38 -7.12 -1.86 -22.44
C GLU A 38 -7.40 -2.72 -21.20
N THR A 39 -6.48 -3.62 -20.86
CA THR A 39 -6.57 -4.46 -19.65
C THR A 39 -6.64 -3.61 -18.38
N ALA A 40 -5.83 -2.56 -18.29
CA ALA A 40 -5.81 -1.66 -17.15
C ALA A 40 -7.14 -0.90 -16.97
N GLU A 41 -7.72 -0.38 -18.06
CA GLU A 41 -9.04 0.28 -18.03
C GLU A 41 -10.17 -0.71 -17.67
N GLU A 42 -10.07 -1.98 -18.08
CA GLU A 42 -11.05 -3.01 -17.76
C GLU A 42 -10.95 -3.48 -16.30
N MET A 43 -9.75 -3.81 -15.83
CA MET A 43 -9.52 -4.36 -14.49
C MET A 43 -9.60 -3.32 -13.38
N PHE A 44 -9.14 -2.09 -13.67
CA PHE A 44 -9.04 -1.01 -12.69
C PHE A 44 -9.74 0.26 -13.18
N PRO A 45 -11.06 0.22 -13.44
CA PRO A 45 -11.82 1.35 -13.96
C PRO A 45 -11.88 2.54 -12.98
N GLY A 46 -11.55 2.35 -11.71
CA GLY A 46 -11.39 3.43 -10.73
C GLY A 46 -10.20 4.35 -10.99
N VAL A 47 -9.20 3.88 -11.73
CA VAL A 47 -8.03 4.67 -12.14
C VAL A 47 -8.25 5.19 -13.56
N TRP A 48 -8.02 6.47 -13.82
CA TRP A 48 -8.10 7.06 -15.15
C TRP A 48 -6.75 6.92 -15.89
N TRP A 49 -6.55 5.76 -16.53
CA TRP A 49 -5.26 5.39 -17.15
C TRP A 49 -4.87 6.23 -18.35
N HIS A 50 -5.83 6.90 -18.99
CA HIS A 50 -5.52 7.78 -20.11
C HIS A 50 -4.53 8.89 -19.74
N SER A 51 -4.60 9.38 -18.50
CA SER A 51 -3.62 10.35 -17.98
C SER A 51 -2.21 9.77 -17.98
N ALA A 52 -2.03 8.58 -17.40
CA ALA A 52 -0.75 7.87 -17.39
C ALA A 52 -0.26 7.55 -18.81
N ARG A 53 -1.16 7.12 -19.70
CA ARG A 53 -0.82 6.84 -21.11
C ARG A 53 -0.25 8.04 -21.85
N ARG A 54 -0.64 9.26 -21.47
CA ARG A 54 -0.12 10.49 -22.05
C ARG A 54 1.21 10.91 -21.42
N THR A 55 1.34 10.77 -20.11
CA THR A 55 2.45 11.36 -19.35
C THR A 55 3.62 10.43 -19.10
N CYS A 56 3.40 9.12 -19.16
CA CYS A 56 4.38 8.11 -18.83
C CYS A 56 4.99 7.50 -20.11
N SER A 57 6.25 7.06 -20.01
CA SER A 57 6.79 6.10 -20.99
C SER A 57 6.03 4.77 -20.92
N GLU A 58 6.16 3.92 -21.95
CA GLU A 58 5.53 2.59 -21.94
C GLU A 58 6.01 1.73 -20.75
N GLU A 59 7.29 1.83 -20.39
CA GLU A 59 7.88 1.13 -19.24
C GLU A 59 7.29 1.63 -17.91
N GLN A 60 7.18 2.96 -17.75
CA GLN A 60 6.57 3.56 -16.57
C GLN A 60 5.10 3.16 -16.45
N PHE A 61 4.36 3.17 -17.56
CA PHE A 61 2.96 2.75 -17.58
C PHE A 61 2.81 1.28 -17.15
N ARG A 62 3.66 0.38 -17.69
CA ARG A 62 3.68 -1.04 -17.28
C ARG A 62 3.96 -1.17 -15.78
N ALA A 63 4.96 -0.46 -15.26
CA ALA A 63 5.28 -0.46 -13.84
C ALA A 63 4.12 0.03 -12.96
N LEU A 64 3.34 1.03 -13.40
CA LEU A 64 2.13 1.48 -12.69
C LEU A 64 1.02 0.43 -12.72
N TYR A 65 0.79 -0.20 -13.87
CA TYR A 65 -0.17 -1.28 -14.01
C TYR A 65 0.19 -2.47 -13.11
N ASP A 66 1.45 -2.92 -13.16
CA ASP A 66 1.95 -4.04 -12.36
C ASP A 66 1.89 -3.72 -10.86
N ALA A 67 2.29 -2.50 -10.46
CA ALA A 67 2.21 -2.09 -9.06
C ALA A 67 0.75 -2.00 -8.58
N THR A 68 -0.18 -1.55 -9.42
CA THR A 68 -1.62 -1.50 -9.08
C THR A 68 -2.19 -2.90 -8.93
N SER A 69 -1.93 -3.77 -9.92
CA SER A 69 -2.37 -5.17 -9.88
C SER A 69 -1.78 -5.91 -8.68
N SER A 70 -0.48 -5.73 -8.42
CA SER A 70 0.19 -6.32 -7.27
C SER A 70 -0.36 -5.79 -5.96
N ALA A 71 -0.55 -4.46 -5.78
CA ALA A 71 -1.14 -3.89 -4.57
C ALA A 71 -2.56 -4.42 -4.29
N ILE A 72 -3.39 -4.59 -5.31
CA ILE A 72 -4.72 -5.22 -5.18
C ILE A 72 -4.58 -6.70 -4.78
N GLY A 73 -3.63 -7.41 -5.38
CA GLY A 73 -3.26 -8.77 -4.98
C GLY A 73 -2.79 -8.83 -3.51
N LEU A 74 -2.07 -7.81 -3.04
CA LEU A 74 -1.64 -7.70 -1.65
C LEU A 74 -2.84 -7.52 -0.70
N ILE A 75 -3.82 -6.72 -1.08
CA ILE A 75 -5.03 -6.56 -0.26
C ILE A 75 -5.79 -7.90 -0.20
N ASN A 76 -5.94 -8.56 -1.35
CA ASN A 76 -6.65 -9.84 -1.45
C ASN A 76 -6.00 -10.95 -0.62
N GLY A 77 -4.69 -11.13 -0.71
CA GLY A 77 -4.02 -12.18 0.05
C GLY A 77 -3.93 -11.85 1.55
N MET A 78 -3.83 -10.59 1.95
CA MET A 78 -3.95 -10.20 3.35
C MET A 78 -5.28 -10.70 3.95
N GLU A 79 -6.40 -10.42 3.28
CA GLU A 79 -7.74 -10.74 3.77
C GLU A 79 -8.11 -12.23 3.59
N GLY A 80 -7.71 -12.84 2.48
CA GLY A 80 -8.17 -14.19 2.11
C GLY A 80 -7.19 -15.32 2.42
N GLU A 81 -5.87 -15.08 2.35
CA GLU A 81 -4.86 -16.15 2.38
C GLU A 81 -3.98 -16.11 3.63
N VAL A 82 -3.54 -14.92 4.07
CA VAL A 82 -2.61 -14.75 5.19
C VAL A 82 -3.35 -14.75 6.52
N TYR A 83 -4.46 -14.01 6.63
CA TYR A 83 -5.25 -13.98 7.86
C TYR A 83 -6.54 -14.82 7.75
N GLY A 84 -7.14 -14.95 6.58
CA GLY A 84 -8.30 -15.83 6.37
C GLY A 84 -9.47 -15.46 7.29
N ASP A 85 -9.77 -16.31 8.28
CA ASP A 85 -10.80 -16.06 9.30
C ASP A 85 -10.30 -15.20 10.49
N GLU A 86 -8.99 -14.98 10.60
CA GLU A 86 -8.41 -14.10 11.62
C GLU A 86 -8.62 -12.63 11.26
N ASP A 87 -9.04 -11.84 12.24
CA ASP A 87 -9.23 -10.40 12.07
C ASP A 87 -7.87 -9.73 11.83
N VAL A 88 -7.74 -8.98 10.72
CA VAL A 88 -6.56 -8.16 10.41
C VAL A 88 -6.18 -7.28 11.62
N GLY A 89 -7.16 -6.79 12.38
CA GLY A 89 -6.96 -6.01 13.61
C GLY A 89 -6.22 -6.76 14.73
N LEU A 90 -6.14 -8.08 14.66
CA LEU A 90 -5.43 -8.92 15.63
C LEU A 90 -4.08 -9.43 15.10
N SER A 91 -3.75 -9.12 13.85
CA SER A 91 -2.54 -9.61 13.19
C SER A 91 -1.25 -9.03 13.77
N PRO A 92 -0.10 -9.73 13.62
CA PRO A 92 1.21 -9.17 13.94
C PRO A 92 1.50 -7.85 13.22
N ALA A 93 1.06 -7.71 11.96
CA ALA A 93 1.24 -6.50 11.17
C ALA A 93 0.47 -5.33 11.78
N TRP A 94 -0.82 -5.53 12.09
CA TRP A 94 -1.63 -4.52 12.74
C TRP A 94 -1.08 -4.15 14.11
N ASN A 95 -0.76 -5.14 14.95
CA ASN A 95 -0.19 -4.88 16.27
C ASN A 95 1.07 -4.04 16.18
N LYS A 96 1.93 -4.26 15.18
CA LYS A 96 3.16 -3.49 15.01
C LYS A 96 2.92 -2.03 14.65
N PHE A 97 1.98 -1.73 13.74
CA PHE A 97 1.81 -0.38 13.19
C PHE A 97 0.57 0.36 13.69
N PHE A 98 -0.35 -0.29 14.39
CA PHE A 98 -1.51 0.36 14.97
C PHE A 98 -1.68 0.04 16.46
N MET A 99 -0.81 -0.77 17.08
CA MET A 99 -1.04 -1.35 18.42
C MET A 99 -2.11 -2.44 18.39
N ASP A 100 -2.24 -3.18 19.50
CA ASP A 100 -3.23 -4.25 19.69
C ASP A 100 -4.65 -3.81 19.32
N GLY A 101 -5.25 -4.48 18.33
CA GLY A 101 -6.62 -4.20 17.90
C GLY A 101 -7.66 -4.44 18.98
N ARG A 102 -7.40 -5.28 20.00
CA ARG A 102 -8.34 -5.41 21.14
C ARG A 102 -8.39 -4.12 21.96
N THR A 103 -7.27 -3.42 22.07
CA THR A 103 -7.20 -2.13 22.76
C THR A 103 -7.95 -1.06 21.95
N TRP A 104 -7.83 -1.06 20.63
CA TRP A 104 -8.66 -0.25 19.74
C TRP A 104 -10.14 -0.58 19.87
N GLN A 105 -10.52 -1.85 19.80
CA GLN A 105 -11.91 -2.30 19.92
C GLN A 105 -12.56 -1.86 21.24
N ALA A 106 -11.77 -1.80 22.32
CA ALA A 106 -12.25 -1.37 23.62
C ALA A 106 -12.42 0.15 23.75
N GLN A 107 -11.59 0.94 23.06
CA GLN A 107 -11.56 2.41 23.22
C GLN A 107 -12.28 3.15 22.08
N TYR A 108 -12.15 2.66 20.85
CA TYR A 108 -12.57 3.29 19.59
C TYR A 108 -13.06 2.22 18.58
N PRO A 109 -14.16 1.49 18.90
CA PRO A 109 -14.64 0.37 18.09
C PRO A 109 -15.08 0.75 16.68
N GLU A 110 -15.70 1.92 16.52
CA GLU A 110 -16.16 2.42 15.21
C GLU A 110 -14.96 2.81 14.34
N GLU A 111 -13.96 3.47 14.93
CA GLU A 111 -12.73 3.82 14.23
C GLU A 111 -11.95 2.58 13.79
N LEU A 112 -11.81 1.57 14.65
CA LEU A 112 -11.17 0.31 14.27
C LEU A 112 -11.85 -0.30 13.04
N SER A 113 -13.18 -0.40 13.07
CA SER A 113 -13.96 -0.94 11.95
C SER A 113 -13.75 -0.14 10.66
N SER A 114 -13.78 1.20 10.76
CA SER A 114 -13.54 2.07 9.60
C SER A 114 -12.12 1.93 9.08
N MET A 115 -11.11 1.88 9.95
CA MET A 115 -9.70 1.72 9.59
C MET A 115 -9.42 0.38 8.91
N LEU A 116 -10.01 -0.72 9.40
CA LEU A 116 -9.93 -2.03 8.74
C LEU A 116 -10.66 -2.03 7.40
N GLY A 117 -11.80 -1.33 7.33
CA GLY A 117 -12.57 -1.16 6.11
C GLY A 117 -11.83 -0.41 4.99
N LEU A 118 -10.81 0.39 5.30
CA LEU A 118 -10.08 1.20 4.32
C LEU A 118 -9.40 0.38 3.22
N TYR A 119 -8.86 -0.80 3.55
CA TYR A 119 -8.22 -1.67 2.54
C TYR A 119 -9.25 -2.12 1.49
N ASN A 120 -10.40 -2.59 1.96
CA ASN A 120 -11.51 -3.01 1.12
C ASN A 120 -12.14 -1.87 0.34
N GLN A 121 -12.35 -0.71 0.96
CA GLN A 121 -12.90 0.47 0.29
C GLN A 121 -11.96 0.98 -0.80
N THR A 122 -10.65 1.00 -0.53
CA THR A 122 -9.60 1.38 -1.49
C THR A 122 -9.59 0.42 -2.67
N LYS A 123 -9.51 -0.89 -2.41
CA LYS A 123 -9.61 -1.92 -3.44
C LYS A 123 -10.87 -1.75 -4.28
N PHE A 124 -12.03 -1.67 -3.62
CA PHE A 124 -13.32 -1.51 -4.30
C PHE A 124 -13.32 -0.25 -5.17
N PHE A 125 -12.79 0.87 -4.68
CA PHE A 125 -12.68 2.09 -5.46
C PHE A 125 -11.79 1.88 -6.69
N ILE A 126 -10.64 1.24 -6.59
CA ILE A 126 -9.73 1.00 -7.71
C ILE A 126 -10.37 0.06 -8.76
N GLU A 127 -11.03 -1.01 -8.32
CA GLU A 127 -11.66 -2.01 -9.18
C GLU A 127 -13.00 -1.56 -9.79
N ASN A 128 -13.67 -0.53 -9.24
CA ASN A 128 -15.02 -0.15 -9.68
C ASN A 128 -15.21 1.35 -9.97
N GLY A 129 -14.39 2.21 -9.38
CA GLY A 129 -14.58 3.66 -9.33
C GLY A 129 -15.80 4.10 -8.51
N ARG A 130 -16.02 5.42 -8.40
CA ARG A 130 -17.27 5.97 -7.85
C ARG A 130 -18.34 6.03 -8.94
N THR A 131 -19.30 5.10 -8.92
CA THR A 131 -20.42 5.08 -9.87
C THR A 131 -21.64 5.83 -9.32
N GLU A 132 -22.00 6.96 -9.92
CA GLU A 132 -23.37 7.48 -9.78
C GLU A 132 -24.28 6.74 -10.77
N LYS A 133 -25.48 6.37 -10.31
CA LYS A 133 -26.51 5.60 -11.03
C LYS A 133 -26.60 5.98 -12.53
N LYS A 134 -26.58 4.96 -13.38
CA LYS A 134 -26.63 4.94 -14.88
C LYS A 134 -25.28 5.13 -15.59
N ASN A 135 -24.50 4.05 -15.64
CA ASN A 135 -23.60 3.65 -16.73
C ASN A 135 -22.72 4.73 -17.38
N LYS A 136 -21.95 5.46 -16.56
CA LYS A 136 -20.57 5.93 -16.83
C LYS A 136 -20.14 6.76 -15.62
N ALA A 137 -19.17 6.27 -14.83
CA ALA A 137 -18.54 7.12 -13.82
C ALA A 137 -18.04 8.40 -14.52
N LYS A 138 -18.45 9.59 -14.05
CA LYS A 138 -17.86 10.83 -14.57
C LYS A 138 -16.36 10.80 -14.24
N ARG A 139 -15.50 11.24 -15.16
CA ARG A 139 -14.03 11.21 -15.01
C ARG A 139 -13.53 11.80 -13.68
N GLN A 140 -14.24 12.80 -13.15
CA GLN A 140 -14.04 13.42 -11.82
C GLN A 140 -14.22 12.47 -10.60
N HIS A 141 -14.64 11.23 -10.83
CA HIS A 141 -14.82 10.18 -9.83
C HIS A 141 -13.82 9.02 -10.00
N ARG A 142 -12.80 9.22 -10.83
CA ARG A 142 -11.66 8.32 -11.03
C ARG A 142 -10.39 9.01 -10.51
N LEU A 143 -9.43 8.21 -10.08
CA LEU A 143 -8.12 8.69 -9.67
C LEU A 143 -7.20 8.74 -10.90
N ALA A 144 -6.65 9.92 -11.22
CA ALA A 144 -5.69 10.05 -12.32
C ALA A 144 -4.30 9.60 -11.88
N TYR A 145 -3.59 8.86 -12.73
CA TYR A 145 -2.17 8.58 -12.53
C TYR A 145 -1.35 9.42 -13.49
N VAL A 146 -0.35 10.09 -12.96
CA VAL A 146 0.43 11.07 -13.72
C VAL A 146 1.91 10.78 -13.49
N CYS A 147 2.73 10.80 -14.54
CA CYS A 147 4.17 10.69 -14.40
C CYS A 147 4.82 12.08 -14.39
N GLY A 148 5.76 12.29 -13.47
CA GLY A 148 6.49 13.55 -13.32
C GLY A 148 5.64 14.70 -12.79
N ASP A 149 6.04 15.93 -13.12
CA ASP A 149 5.45 17.16 -12.62
C ASP A 149 4.36 17.76 -13.54
N GLU A 150 3.71 16.92 -14.32
CA GLU A 150 2.56 17.27 -15.17
C GLU A 150 1.35 17.80 -14.37
N THR A 151 1.39 17.74 -13.04
CA THR A 151 0.40 18.37 -12.15
C THR A 151 0.62 19.88 -11.96
N GLY A 152 1.79 20.41 -12.35
CA GLY A 152 2.17 21.81 -12.18
C GLY A 152 2.75 22.18 -10.80
N TYR A 153 2.95 21.21 -9.91
CA TYR A 153 3.49 21.44 -8.56
C TYR A 153 5.02 21.46 -8.51
N GLY A 154 5.71 20.87 -9.49
CA GLY A 154 7.18 20.80 -9.51
C GLY A 154 7.76 19.97 -8.35
N THR A 155 6.99 19.07 -7.74
CA THR A 155 7.43 18.32 -6.56
C THR A 155 8.53 17.34 -6.91
N CYS A 156 8.44 16.62 -8.05
CA CYS A 156 9.48 15.67 -8.46
C CYS A 156 10.82 16.39 -8.71
N GLU A 157 10.80 17.56 -9.34
CA GLU A 157 11.97 18.40 -9.58
C GLU A 157 12.55 18.98 -8.27
N ASN A 158 11.69 19.55 -7.41
CA ASN A 158 12.13 20.24 -6.20
C ASN A 158 12.51 19.27 -5.05
N LYS A 159 11.98 18.04 -5.08
CA LYS A 159 12.24 17.00 -4.08
C LYS A 159 12.63 15.69 -4.78
N PRO A 160 13.88 15.56 -5.26
CA PRO A 160 14.31 14.45 -6.13
C PRO A 160 14.30 13.06 -5.48
N LYS A 161 14.00 12.96 -4.17
CA LYS A 161 13.82 11.69 -3.46
C LYS A 161 12.36 11.27 -3.32
N THR A 162 11.41 12.15 -3.66
CA THR A 162 9.99 11.84 -3.63
C THR A 162 9.71 10.70 -4.60
N LYS A 163 9.02 9.66 -4.14
CA LYS A 163 8.59 8.54 -5.00
C LYS A 163 7.30 8.93 -5.70
N ALA A 164 6.30 9.36 -4.95
CA ALA A 164 5.04 9.84 -5.45
C ALA A 164 4.48 10.93 -4.53
N TYR A 165 3.40 11.57 -4.96
CA TYR A 165 2.64 12.50 -4.13
C TYR A 165 1.20 12.67 -4.63
N VAL A 166 0.28 12.95 -3.72
CA VAL A 166 -1.05 13.48 -4.04
C VAL A 166 -1.03 15.02 -3.99
N PRO A 167 -1.37 15.73 -5.08
CA PRO A 167 -1.51 17.18 -5.08
C PRO A 167 -2.61 17.66 -4.12
N THR A 168 -2.33 18.73 -3.37
CA THR A 168 -3.26 19.28 -2.36
C THR A 168 -4.52 19.93 -2.95
N ILE A 169 -4.45 20.39 -4.21
CA ILE A 169 -5.56 20.94 -4.97
C ILE A 169 -5.75 20.04 -6.19
N PRO A 170 -7.00 19.65 -6.52
CA PRO A 170 -7.31 18.86 -7.70
C PRO A 170 -6.65 19.42 -8.95
N THR A 171 -6.02 18.52 -9.70
CA THR A 171 -5.18 18.86 -10.85
C THR A 171 -6.05 19.15 -12.06
N LYS A 172 -5.68 20.17 -12.85
CA LYS A 172 -6.24 20.38 -14.18
C LYS A 172 -5.54 19.44 -15.16
N LEU A 173 -6.27 18.45 -15.64
CA LEU A 173 -5.82 17.50 -16.65
C LEU A 173 -6.67 17.63 -17.92
N GLU A 174 -6.25 17.02 -19.01
CA GLU A 174 -6.99 17.10 -20.27
C GLU A 174 -8.43 16.59 -20.09
N ASN A 175 -9.43 17.43 -20.40
CA ASN A 175 -10.84 17.12 -20.21
C ASN A 175 -11.26 16.85 -18.74
N CYS A 176 -10.51 17.37 -17.77
CA CYS A 176 -10.86 17.35 -16.35
C CYS A 176 -10.30 18.58 -15.61
N GLU A 177 -11.18 19.48 -15.15
CA GLU A 177 -10.75 20.71 -14.49
C GLU A 177 -10.40 20.54 -13.01
N GLN A 178 -10.92 19.49 -12.36
CA GLN A 178 -10.69 19.16 -10.96
C GLN A 178 -10.55 17.64 -10.79
N CYS A 179 -9.37 17.11 -11.11
CA CYS A 179 -9.10 15.69 -10.98
C CYS A 179 -8.28 15.41 -9.71
N PHE A 180 -8.73 14.42 -8.93
CA PHE A 180 -7.86 13.78 -7.96
C PHE A 180 -6.79 12.99 -8.72
N SER A 181 -5.55 13.11 -8.31
CA SER A 181 -4.43 12.48 -9.00
C SER A 181 -3.35 12.01 -8.04
N VAL A 182 -2.65 10.96 -8.41
CA VAL A 182 -1.33 10.61 -7.86
C VAL A 182 -0.29 10.90 -8.92
N ALA A 183 0.74 11.67 -8.55
CA ALA A 183 1.89 11.92 -9.40
C ALA A 183 3.05 11.03 -8.98
N PHE A 184 3.66 10.34 -9.94
CA PHE A 184 4.76 9.40 -9.75
C PHE A 184 6.05 9.97 -10.32
N CYS A 185 7.06 10.09 -9.46
CA CYS A 185 8.38 10.59 -9.79
C CYS A 185 9.34 9.43 -10.10
N ASP A 186 10.50 9.73 -10.72
CA ASP A 186 11.52 8.73 -11.06
C ASP A 186 11.91 7.75 -9.93
N PRO A 187 12.03 8.16 -8.65
CA PRO A 187 12.34 7.24 -7.56
C PRO A 187 11.29 6.13 -7.35
N PHE A 188 10.01 6.35 -7.69
CA PHE A 188 9.00 5.29 -7.63
C PHE A 188 9.35 4.16 -8.60
N PHE A 189 9.65 4.50 -9.86
CA PHE A 189 9.99 3.52 -10.89
C PHE A 189 11.30 2.77 -10.60
N LYS A 190 12.23 3.41 -9.88
CA LYS A 190 13.48 2.78 -9.41
C LYS A 190 13.30 1.88 -8.19
N SER A 191 12.17 1.96 -7.51
CA SER A 191 11.86 1.06 -6.39
C SER A 191 11.55 -0.33 -6.95
N LYS A 192 11.91 -1.38 -6.21
CA LYS A 192 11.62 -2.76 -6.60
C LYS A 192 10.14 -3.08 -6.34
N PRO A 193 9.48 -3.89 -7.17
CA PRO A 193 8.20 -4.48 -6.81
C PRO A 193 8.41 -5.50 -5.68
N VAL A 194 7.35 -5.75 -4.90
CA VAL A 194 7.38 -6.66 -3.75
C VAL A 194 7.95 -8.04 -4.09
N VAL A 195 7.61 -8.57 -5.27
CA VAL A 195 8.07 -9.89 -5.75
C VAL A 195 9.59 -9.97 -5.93
N GLU A 196 10.24 -8.89 -6.38
CA GLU A 196 11.71 -8.84 -6.52
C GLU A 196 12.41 -8.61 -5.17
N ILE A 197 11.72 -8.03 -4.20
CA ILE A 197 12.28 -7.81 -2.85
C ILE A 197 12.39 -9.15 -2.10
N ILE A 198 11.41 -10.03 -2.31
CA ILE A 198 11.34 -11.33 -1.62
C ILE A 198 12.09 -12.44 -2.36
N ASP A 199 12.29 -12.31 -3.67
CA ASP A 199 12.95 -13.34 -4.47
C ASP A 199 14.42 -13.53 -4.05
N GLY A 200 14.74 -14.75 -3.59
CA GLY A 200 16.10 -15.16 -3.21
C GLY A 200 16.73 -14.41 -2.02
N ALA A 201 15.99 -13.50 -1.37
CA ALA A 201 16.52 -12.67 -0.30
C ALA A 201 16.24 -13.25 1.09
N HIS A 202 17.17 -13.02 2.02
CA HIS A 202 16.98 -13.30 3.44
C HIS A 202 17.05 -12.00 4.22
N TRP A 203 15.89 -11.38 4.41
CA TRP A 203 15.73 -10.19 5.24
C TRP A 203 15.43 -10.60 6.69
N GLN A 204 15.85 -9.78 7.65
CA GLN A 204 15.45 -9.91 9.05
C GLN A 204 14.48 -8.79 9.42
N GLU A 205 13.62 -9.01 10.41
CA GLU A 205 12.63 -8.00 10.82
C GLU A 205 13.28 -6.67 11.23
N LYS A 206 14.48 -6.73 11.85
CA LYS A 206 15.27 -5.55 12.22
C LYS A 206 15.69 -4.68 11.02
N ASP A 207 15.65 -5.25 9.81
CA ASP A 207 16.05 -4.58 8.58
C ASP A 207 14.88 -3.80 7.95
N LEU A 208 13.68 -3.80 8.56
CA LEU A 208 12.47 -3.14 8.04
C LEU A 208 12.62 -1.67 7.63
N ASN A 209 13.60 -0.96 8.19
CA ASN A 209 13.88 0.44 7.80
C ASN A 209 14.86 0.57 6.64
N ASP A 210 15.35 -0.53 6.08
CA ASP A 210 16.12 -0.49 4.84
C ASP A 210 15.22 0.05 3.73
N PRO A 211 15.61 1.14 3.05
CA PRO A 211 14.81 1.71 1.96
C PRO A 211 14.51 0.73 0.82
N GLN A 212 15.26 -0.37 0.70
CA GLN A 212 15.04 -1.43 -0.28
C GLN A 212 13.80 -2.27 0.03
N LEU A 213 13.31 -2.28 1.27
CA LEU A 213 12.06 -2.93 1.66
C LEU A 213 10.83 -2.03 1.41
N VAL A 214 11.02 -0.80 0.94
CA VAL A 214 9.91 0.08 0.56
C VAL A 214 9.61 -0.10 -0.94
N SER A 215 8.70 -1.04 -1.23
CA SER A 215 8.35 -1.43 -2.59
C SER A 215 7.56 -0.37 -3.38
N ARG A 216 7.34 -0.63 -4.67
CA ARG A 216 6.40 0.17 -5.49
C ARG A 216 4.99 0.10 -4.92
N GLU A 217 4.52 -1.09 -4.57
CA GLU A 217 3.18 -1.33 -4.02
C GLU A 217 3.00 -0.60 -2.68
N HIS A 218 4.01 -0.63 -1.81
CA HIS A 218 4.03 0.14 -0.57
C HIS A 218 3.83 1.64 -0.86
N SER A 219 4.65 2.18 -1.75
CA SER A 219 4.60 3.61 -2.10
C SER A 219 3.28 3.99 -2.77
N LEU A 220 2.72 3.12 -3.61
CA LEU A 220 1.43 3.33 -4.26
C LEU A 220 0.29 3.34 -3.25
N PHE A 221 0.26 2.36 -2.35
CA PHE A 221 -0.79 2.24 -1.34
C PHE A 221 -0.73 3.38 -0.33
N HIS A 222 0.48 3.83 0.03
CA HIS A 222 0.67 5.06 0.81
C HIS A 222 -0.05 6.25 0.16
N GLU A 223 0.17 6.50 -1.14
CA GLU A 223 -0.50 7.62 -1.83
C GLU A 223 -2.02 7.42 -1.94
N TRP A 224 -2.49 6.18 -2.12
CA TRP A 224 -3.93 5.90 -2.12
C TRP A 224 -4.58 6.33 -0.81
N MET A 225 -3.90 6.17 0.33
CA MET A 225 -4.43 6.62 1.61
C MET A 225 -4.64 8.13 1.67
N HIS A 226 -3.87 8.94 0.95
CA HIS A 226 -4.10 10.39 0.86
C HIS A 226 -5.30 10.79 -0.02
N VAL A 227 -5.92 9.85 -0.74
CA VAL A 227 -7.01 10.14 -1.67
C VAL A 227 -8.36 10.03 -0.96
N ASP A 228 -8.91 11.17 -0.55
CA ASP A 228 -10.22 11.27 0.13
C ASP A 228 -11.38 10.62 -0.66
N LEU A 229 -11.27 10.48 -1.99
CA LEU A 229 -12.31 9.82 -2.81
C LEU A 229 -12.55 8.35 -2.42
N MET A 230 -11.58 7.71 -1.77
CA MET A 230 -11.63 6.28 -1.43
C MET A 230 -12.60 5.94 -0.29
N GLY A 231 -13.37 6.93 0.21
CA GLY A 231 -14.49 6.67 1.13
C GLY A 231 -14.14 6.85 2.61
N GLN A 232 -13.02 7.49 2.89
CA GLN A 232 -12.57 7.78 4.25
C GLN A 232 -13.37 8.97 4.82
N ASP A 233 -13.80 8.86 6.07
CA ASP A 233 -14.53 9.95 6.77
C ASP A 233 -13.59 11.00 7.38
N TRP A 234 -12.28 10.75 7.36
CA TRP A 234 -11.23 11.65 7.80
C TRP A 234 -10.11 11.72 6.76
N HIS A 235 -9.33 12.80 6.81
CA HIS A 235 -8.19 12.97 5.92
C HIS A 235 -6.97 12.24 6.47
N ILE A 236 -6.43 11.28 5.73
CA ILE A 236 -5.17 10.62 6.05
C ILE A 236 -4.02 11.38 5.35
N SER A 237 -2.99 11.72 6.12
CA SER A 237 -1.89 12.59 5.70
C SER A 237 -0.53 12.01 6.10
N ASP A 238 0.54 12.69 5.70
CA ASP A 238 1.87 12.47 6.26
C ASP A 238 1.93 13.07 7.66
N LEU A 239 1.68 12.25 8.68
CA LEU A 239 1.60 12.73 10.06
C LEU A 239 2.95 13.30 10.50
N LYS A 240 2.93 14.48 11.12
CA LYS A 240 4.14 15.14 11.66
C LYS A 240 3.98 15.46 13.12
N ASN A 241 4.83 14.90 13.97
CA ASN A 241 4.79 15.12 15.40
C ASN A 241 6.15 15.53 15.99
N ARG A 242 6.15 16.38 17.02
CA ARG A 242 7.37 16.93 17.65
C ARG A 242 8.11 15.93 18.52
N ASP A 243 7.39 14.95 19.04
CA ASP A 243 7.89 14.04 20.05
C ASP A 243 8.48 12.76 19.44
N VAL A 244 8.33 12.56 18.13
CA VAL A 244 8.78 11.35 17.41
C VAL A 244 10.28 11.13 17.56
N LYS A 245 11.07 12.21 17.60
CA LYS A 245 12.53 12.15 17.82
C LYS A 245 12.99 12.81 19.12
N GLY A 246 12.07 13.38 19.89
CA GLY A 246 12.38 14.06 21.16
C GLY A 246 13.30 15.28 21.07
N ASP A 247 13.52 15.84 19.87
CA ASP A 247 14.40 16.99 19.64
C ASP A 247 13.66 18.35 19.59
N GLY A 248 12.35 18.32 19.81
CA GLY A 248 11.48 19.50 19.81
C GLY A 248 11.03 19.97 18.42
N PHE A 249 11.47 19.32 17.33
CA PHE A 249 11.06 19.63 15.96
C PHE A 249 10.01 18.65 15.44
N LYS A 250 9.10 19.12 14.59
CA LYS A 250 8.12 18.24 13.93
C LYS A 250 8.84 17.37 12.90
N HIS A 251 8.80 16.05 13.10
CA HIS A 251 9.29 15.06 12.14
C HIS A 251 8.12 14.28 11.55
N SER A 252 8.24 13.86 10.30
CA SER A 252 7.31 12.91 9.71
C SER A 252 7.40 11.57 10.43
N VAL A 253 6.24 10.99 10.72
CA VAL A 253 6.10 9.59 11.14
C VAL A 253 6.17 8.74 9.87
N TYR A 254 7.38 8.40 9.45
CA TYR A 254 7.64 7.73 8.17
C TYR A 254 8.74 6.69 8.34
N GLY A 255 8.57 5.52 7.71
CA GLY A 255 9.42 4.34 7.90
C GLY A 255 8.95 3.47 9.06
N ALA A 256 9.28 2.18 8.99
CA ALA A 256 8.71 1.17 9.87
C ALA A 256 8.92 1.45 11.37
N ASP A 257 10.12 1.88 11.78
CA ASP A 257 10.41 2.17 13.20
C ASP A 257 9.57 3.33 13.71
N LEU A 258 9.57 4.46 13.00
CA LEU A 258 8.83 5.63 13.47
C LEU A 258 7.32 5.38 13.48
N CYS A 259 6.81 4.67 12.46
CA CYS A 259 5.42 4.25 12.39
C CYS A 259 5.04 3.35 13.57
N SER A 260 5.90 2.38 13.92
CA SER A 260 5.68 1.47 15.04
C SER A 260 5.81 2.18 16.39
N ASP A 261 6.93 2.85 16.64
CA ASP A 261 7.18 3.57 17.89
C ASP A 261 6.08 4.59 18.19
N TYR A 262 5.63 5.31 17.16
CA TYR A 262 4.57 6.29 17.32
C TYR A 262 3.21 5.65 17.62
N ALA A 263 2.87 4.51 17.00
CA ALA A 263 1.65 3.77 17.33
C ALA A 263 1.62 3.35 18.81
N TRP A 264 2.78 2.96 19.36
CA TRP A 264 2.95 2.48 20.74
C TRP A 264 3.26 3.59 21.77
N LYS A 265 3.27 4.87 21.37
CA LYS A 265 3.66 6.01 22.23
C LYS A 265 2.98 6.04 23.61
N HIS A 266 1.70 5.63 23.69
CA HIS A 266 0.90 5.66 24.93
C HIS A 266 0.64 4.28 25.55
N ALA A 267 1.41 3.25 25.12
CA ALA A 267 1.19 1.87 25.53
C ALA A 267 1.33 1.64 27.03
N ALA A 268 2.27 2.32 27.69
CA ALA A 268 2.46 2.23 29.14
C ALA A 268 1.24 2.74 29.94
N GLU A 269 0.41 3.59 29.33
CA GLU A 269 -0.86 4.07 29.89
C GLU A 269 -2.05 3.16 29.53
N GLY A 270 -1.81 2.10 28.76
CA GLY A 270 -2.87 1.25 28.21
C GLY A 270 -3.76 1.97 27.19
N LYS A 271 -3.26 3.03 26.52
CA LYS A 271 -4.03 3.82 25.55
C LYS A 271 -3.46 3.68 24.15
N VAL A 272 -4.35 3.70 23.17
CA VAL A 272 -3.94 3.84 21.77
C VAL A 272 -3.48 5.26 21.50
N ASN A 273 -2.50 5.43 20.60
CA ASN A 273 -2.21 6.74 20.05
C ASN A 273 -3.19 7.05 18.92
N TYR A 274 -4.32 7.68 19.26
CA TYR A 274 -5.43 7.89 18.33
C TYR A 274 -5.06 8.61 17.02
N GLU A 275 -4.08 9.51 17.04
CA GLU A 275 -3.63 10.25 15.84
C GLU A 275 -3.07 9.33 14.74
N ILE A 276 -2.65 8.11 15.07
CA ILE A 276 -2.00 7.21 14.12
C ILE A 276 -2.90 6.75 12.98
N ARG A 277 -4.23 6.79 13.17
CA ARG A 277 -5.23 6.52 12.13
C ARG A 277 -5.16 7.51 10.96
N GLU A 278 -4.48 8.63 11.15
CA GLU A 278 -4.33 9.68 10.14
C GLU A 278 -2.99 9.60 9.41
N ASN A 279 -2.17 8.54 9.62
CA ASN A 279 -0.88 8.38 8.96
C ASN A 279 -0.91 7.34 7.82
N ALA A 280 -0.70 7.78 6.59
CA ALA A 280 -0.71 6.90 5.40
C ALA A 280 0.31 5.77 5.48
N ASP A 281 1.51 6.07 6.00
CA ASP A 281 2.62 5.12 6.03
C ASP A 281 2.34 3.91 6.93
N ASN A 282 1.56 4.08 8.01
CA ASN A 282 1.18 2.95 8.87
C ASN A 282 0.31 1.93 8.13
N TYR A 283 -0.62 2.39 7.29
CA TYR A 283 -1.45 1.50 6.47
C TYR A 283 -0.62 0.77 5.40
N ALA A 284 0.30 1.49 4.73
CA ALA A 284 1.21 0.88 3.76
C ALA A 284 2.15 -0.15 4.41
N TRP A 285 2.60 0.11 5.64
CA TRP A 285 3.42 -0.84 6.41
C TRP A 285 2.66 -2.06 6.88
N VAL A 286 1.40 -1.95 7.32
CA VAL A 286 0.58 -3.14 7.60
C VAL A 286 0.55 -4.04 6.38
N LEU A 287 0.18 -3.47 5.22
CA LEU A 287 0.10 -4.23 3.97
C LEU A 287 1.45 -4.89 3.63
N SER A 288 2.55 -4.13 3.64
CA SER A 288 3.87 -4.67 3.26
C SER A 288 4.38 -5.71 4.26
N TYR A 289 4.23 -5.44 5.56
CA TYR A 289 4.69 -6.32 6.62
C TYR A 289 3.91 -7.61 6.66
N THR A 290 2.60 -7.61 6.41
CA THR A 290 1.81 -8.85 6.29
C THR A 290 2.48 -9.84 5.34
N TYR A 291 2.93 -9.36 4.18
CA TYR A 291 3.59 -10.21 3.18
C TYR A 291 5.01 -10.58 3.57
N TYR A 292 5.82 -9.62 4.03
CA TYR A 292 7.18 -9.91 4.46
C TYR A 292 7.22 -10.89 5.62
N ASN A 293 6.31 -10.74 6.59
CA ASN A 293 6.19 -11.67 7.72
C ASN A 293 5.76 -13.07 7.25
N ALA A 294 4.82 -13.18 6.31
CA ALA A 294 4.39 -14.46 5.77
C ALA A 294 5.51 -15.18 5.01
N VAL A 295 6.33 -14.44 4.24
CA VAL A 295 7.41 -15.02 3.44
C VAL A 295 8.66 -15.34 4.28
N PHE A 296 9.07 -14.44 5.18
CA PHE A 296 10.31 -14.57 5.93
C PHE A 296 10.13 -15.19 7.33
N GLY A 297 8.89 -15.34 7.81
CA GLY A 297 8.59 -15.98 9.09
C GLY A 297 9.07 -15.18 10.30
N TRP A 298 8.94 -13.85 10.27
CA TRP A 298 9.43 -12.97 11.34
C TRP A 298 8.63 -13.04 12.65
N GLY A 299 7.48 -13.70 12.67
CA GLY A 299 6.66 -13.84 13.88
C GLY A 299 5.50 -14.82 13.73
N ILE A 300 5.81 -16.12 13.66
CA ILE A 300 4.90 -17.22 14.06
C ILE A 300 5.46 -17.83 15.35
#